data_AF-A0A396IN41-F1
#
_entry.id   AF-A0A396IN41-F1
#
_cell.length_a   1.000
_cell.length_b   1.000
_cell.length_c   1.000
_cell.angle_alpha   90.00
_cell.angle_beta   90.00
_cell.angle_gamma   90.00
#
_symmetry.space_group_name_H-M   'P 1'
#
loop_
_entity.id
_entity.type
_entity.pdbx_description
1 polymer ?
#
loop_
_entity_poly.entity_id
_entity_poly.type
_entity_poly.pdbx_seq_one_letter_code
_entity_poly.pdbx_strand_id
1 'polypeptide(L)'
;MLFFFCKVFIFIIFSIHLLLLTNMQPHEYENDLYLSYVYDLPPFDPWIQNIFQIAQVEWQKNVKKKLLFSYLREHVKHNVLQFDGKFFLQGLGISQGGILSSLLCSLYYGHLERHVIDPFFRKTLESGSCKENNSVQSNSGDSSPCYLLMRFIDDFFFISNSKKQAASFFSRLKRGFRGYNCYMNEKKFGANFDAEQTPASSLNRIYVGKDSATSFVQWSGLLINCTTMEIQADYTKYLNNHLSSTLTVCWQGKPGTRLKEKMRFFLRPKCHPLFFDSNLNSAAVVRLNIYQMFLICAMKFHCYIRHLSFVCKLDKQYCSDIIEKSLRYMHLLIKRRMHSMRLNSSIRPILKLKKGEVEWLGFHAFVQVLKRKESRHKNLLPVLKSKLRSHRISGNVSPELKYAVDAENSSLLWKIKY
;
A
#
# COMPACT_ATOMS: atom_id res chain seq x y z
N MET A 1 21.54 -1.80 -8.87
CA MET A 1 21.26 -2.17 -7.47
C MET A 1 20.58 -3.53 -7.45
N LEU A 2 20.79 -4.31 -6.40
CA LEU A 2 20.21 -5.65 -6.26
C LEU A 2 19.13 -5.61 -5.18
N PHE A 3 17.98 -6.15 -5.52
CA PHE A 3 16.76 -6.11 -4.74
C PHE A 3 16.30 -7.51 -4.43
N PHE A 4 15.83 -7.67 -3.21
CA PHE A 4 15.07 -8.82 -2.86
C PHE A 4 13.86 -8.43 -2.01
N PHE A 5 12.72 -9.02 -2.33
CA PHE A 5 11.49 -8.91 -1.60
C PHE A 5 11.04 -10.27 -1.08
N CYS A 6 10.72 -10.34 0.22
CA CYS A 6 10.14 -11.51 0.85
C CYS A 6 8.87 -11.15 1.59
N LYS A 7 7.82 -11.96 1.42
CA LYS A 7 6.74 -12.05 2.41
C LYS A 7 7.06 -13.16 3.40
N VAL A 8 7.14 -12.81 4.67
CA VAL A 8 7.19 -13.80 5.76
C VAL A 8 5.85 -14.54 5.79
N PHE A 9 5.87 -15.85 6.01
CA PHE A 9 4.67 -16.54 6.48
C PHE A 9 4.39 -16.02 7.88
N ILE A 10 3.37 -15.19 8.00
CA ILE A 10 2.78 -14.97 9.30
C ILE A 10 2.10 -16.27 9.73
N PHE A 11 2.70 -17.01 10.67
CA PHE A 11 1.89 -17.83 11.59
C PHE A 11 1.20 -16.90 12.59
N ILE A 12 0.30 -16.07 12.07
CA ILE A 12 -0.79 -15.48 12.82
C ILE A 12 -1.98 -16.12 12.12
N ILE A 13 -2.43 -17.20 12.74
CA ILE A 13 -3.50 -18.08 12.30
C ILE A 13 -4.71 -17.27 11.83
N PHE A 14 -4.90 -17.21 10.50
CA PHE A 14 -6.10 -17.55 9.73
C PHE A 14 -5.98 -16.94 8.32
N SER A 15 -5.46 -17.73 7.39
CA SER A 15 -6.03 -17.73 6.04
C SER A 15 -7.02 -18.88 6.04
N ILE A 16 -8.30 -18.59 5.81
CA ILE A 16 -9.34 -19.60 5.64
C ILE A 16 -9.00 -20.41 4.39
N HIS A 17 -8.25 -21.49 4.59
CA HIS A 17 -8.26 -22.71 3.79
C HIS A 17 -7.53 -23.83 4.56
N LEU A 18 -8.33 -24.61 5.30
CA LEU A 18 -8.25 -26.07 5.41
C LEU A 18 -6.94 -26.77 5.84
N LEU A 19 -6.10 -26.19 6.72
CA LEU A 19 -4.89 -26.90 7.20
C LEU A 19 -4.55 -26.78 8.70
N LEU A 20 -5.48 -26.33 9.56
CA LEU A 20 -5.24 -26.26 11.01
C LEU A 20 -6.40 -26.86 11.82
N LEU A 21 -6.51 -28.19 11.77
CA LEU A 21 -7.22 -28.99 12.77
C LEU A 21 -6.25 -29.65 13.78
N THR A 22 -4.94 -29.36 13.73
CA THR A 22 -3.93 -30.13 14.49
C THR A 22 -3.43 -29.49 15.78
N ASN A 23 -3.72 -28.21 16.07
CA ASN A 23 -3.12 -27.50 17.23
C ASN A 23 -4.12 -26.74 18.13
N MET A 24 -5.41 -27.07 18.06
CA MET A 24 -6.42 -26.49 18.95
C MET A 24 -6.89 -27.61 19.89
N GLN A 25 -6.55 -27.51 21.18
CA GLN A 25 -7.06 -28.44 22.17
C GLN A 25 -8.42 -27.94 22.68
N PRO A 26 -9.49 -28.75 22.59
CA PRO A 26 -10.74 -28.44 23.26
C PRO A 26 -10.53 -28.59 24.77
N HIS A 27 -10.90 -27.55 25.52
CA HIS A 27 -11.09 -27.65 26.96
C HIS A 27 -12.53 -27.26 27.26
N GLU A 28 -13.29 -28.19 27.83
CA GLU A 28 -14.57 -27.90 28.46
C GLU A 28 -14.27 -27.16 29.76
N TYR A 29 -14.60 -25.87 29.78
CA TYR A 29 -14.71 -25.11 31.03
C TYR A 29 -16.17 -24.76 31.22
N GLU A 30 -16.84 -25.48 32.12
CA GLU A 30 -18.05 -25.00 32.78
C GLU A 30 -17.62 -23.88 33.74
N ASN A 31 -18.02 -22.65 33.48
CA ASN A 31 -17.93 -21.55 34.44
C ASN A 31 -19.02 -20.51 34.14
N ASP A 32 -20.15 -20.63 34.85
CA ASP A 32 -21.34 -19.78 34.80
C ASP A 32 -21.16 -18.35 35.36
N LEU A 33 -19.93 -17.88 35.55
CA LEU A 33 -19.64 -16.58 36.18
C LEU A 33 -19.31 -15.44 35.19
N TYR A 34 -19.24 -15.70 33.88
CA TYR A 34 -18.94 -14.65 32.88
C TYR A 34 -20.17 -13.97 32.26
N LEU A 35 -21.38 -14.46 32.53
CA LEU A 35 -22.61 -13.99 31.90
C LEU A 35 -23.24 -12.75 32.53
N SER A 36 -22.77 -12.27 33.69
CA SER A 36 -23.39 -11.15 34.40
C SER A 36 -22.83 -9.75 34.07
N TYR A 37 -21.89 -9.63 33.13
CA TYR A 37 -21.23 -8.35 32.80
C TYR A 37 -21.60 -7.75 31.44
N VAL A 38 -22.52 -8.37 30.68
CA VAL A 38 -22.85 -7.96 29.30
C VAL A 38 -24.25 -7.35 29.16
N TYR A 39 -25.10 -7.40 30.18
CA TYR A 39 -26.43 -6.82 30.15
C TYR A 39 -26.54 -5.71 31.21
N ASP A 40 -26.08 -4.51 30.86
CA ASP A 40 -26.63 -3.24 31.36
C ASP A 40 -25.96 -2.07 30.63
N LEU A 41 -26.55 -1.68 29.49
CA LEU A 41 -26.32 -0.37 28.89
C LEU A 41 -27.68 0.27 28.62
N PRO A 42 -27.93 1.51 29.07
CA PRO A 42 -29.22 2.16 28.89
C PRO A 42 -29.46 2.56 27.42
N PRO A 43 -30.72 2.67 26.98
CA PRO A 43 -31.05 3.01 25.60
C PRO A 43 -30.66 4.47 25.27
N PHE A 44 -30.12 4.67 24.07
CA PHE A 44 -29.73 5.98 23.53
C PHE A 44 -30.96 6.81 23.11
N ASP A 45 -30.99 8.08 23.52
CA ASP A 45 -32.05 9.07 23.27
C ASP A 45 -31.94 9.72 21.87
N PRO A 46 -33.01 9.91 21.06
CA PRO A 46 -32.91 10.27 19.64
C PRO A 46 -32.76 11.77 19.29
N TRP A 47 -32.30 12.65 20.17
CA TRP A 47 -32.27 14.10 19.88
C TRP A 47 -30.99 14.82 20.31
N ILE A 48 -29.90 14.67 19.55
CA ILE A 48 -28.80 15.65 19.56
C ILE A 48 -28.33 15.94 18.12
N GLN A 49 -28.80 17.06 17.59
CA GLN A 49 -28.13 17.79 16.51
C GLN A 49 -27.02 18.67 17.11
N ASN A 50 -25.89 18.75 16.41
CA ASN A 50 -24.77 19.70 16.51
C ASN A 50 -23.46 19.23 17.16
N ILE A 51 -22.40 19.35 16.35
CA ILE A 51 -20.99 19.60 16.68
C ILE A 51 -20.31 18.54 17.58
N PHE A 52 -19.51 17.67 16.94
CA PHE A 52 -18.48 16.91 17.66
C PHE A 52 -17.35 17.86 18.10
N GLN A 53 -17.47 18.42 19.30
CA GLN A 53 -16.29 18.81 20.07
C GLN A 53 -15.70 17.51 20.63
N ILE A 54 -14.56 17.07 20.08
CA ILE A 54 -13.72 16.11 20.78
C ILE A 54 -13.06 16.89 21.91
N ALA A 55 -13.71 16.94 23.07
CA ALA A 55 -13.01 17.22 24.31
C ALA A 55 -12.07 16.03 24.54
N GLN A 56 -10.80 16.20 24.19
CA GLN A 56 -9.74 15.31 24.66
C GLN A 56 -9.61 15.57 26.18
N VAL A 57 -10.50 14.98 26.97
CA VAL A 57 -10.22 14.76 28.38
C VAL A 57 -9.17 13.66 28.39
N GLU A 58 -7.90 14.05 28.34
CA GLU A 58 -6.79 13.12 28.57
C GLU A 58 -6.91 12.62 30.01
N TRP A 59 -7.63 11.51 30.19
CA TRP A 59 -7.46 10.69 31.38
C TRP A 59 -6.07 10.05 31.28
N GLN A 60 -5.06 10.80 31.69
CA GLN A 60 -3.69 10.31 31.77
C GLN A 60 -3.59 9.42 33.02
N LYS A 61 -4.08 8.18 32.89
CA LYS A 61 -3.96 7.19 33.94
C LYS A 61 -2.53 6.65 33.94
N ASN A 62 -1.76 7.03 34.94
CA ASN A 62 -0.44 6.45 35.18
C ASN A 62 -0.60 4.98 35.58
N VAL A 63 -0.42 4.08 34.63
CA VAL A 63 -0.47 2.63 34.86
C VAL A 63 0.93 2.13 35.20
N LYS A 64 1.07 1.46 36.34
CA LYS A 64 2.33 0.79 36.70
C LYS A 64 2.70 -0.23 35.63
N LYS A 65 3.98 -0.26 35.23
CA LYS A 65 4.53 -1.21 34.24
C LYS A 65 4.07 -2.64 34.51
N LYS A 66 4.11 -3.11 35.77
CA LYS A 66 3.67 -4.46 36.17
C LYS A 66 2.22 -4.76 35.77
N LEU A 67 1.31 -3.80 35.96
CA LEU A 67 -0.11 -3.95 35.63
C LEU A 67 -0.34 -3.92 34.11
N LEU A 68 0.41 -3.09 33.38
CA LEU A 68 0.38 -3.13 31.92
C LEU A 68 0.85 -4.49 31.38
N PHE A 69 1.92 -5.05 31.97
CA PHE A 69 2.42 -6.38 31.59
C PHE A 69 1.41 -7.49 31.89
N SER A 70 0.64 -7.41 32.97
CA SER A 70 -0.41 -8.40 33.23
C SER A 70 -1.51 -8.34 32.17
N TYR A 71 -1.97 -7.15 31.79
CA TYR A 71 -2.97 -7.00 30.71
C TYR A 71 -2.46 -7.49 29.35
N LEU A 72 -1.20 -7.17 29.01
CA LEU A 72 -0.58 -7.66 27.78
C LEU A 72 -0.44 -9.19 27.81
N ARG A 73 -0.06 -9.76 28.96
CA ARG A 73 0.04 -11.21 29.13
C ARG A 73 -1.31 -11.87 28.93
N GLU A 74 -2.35 -11.34 29.53
CA GLU A 74 -3.72 -11.83 29.38
C GLU A 74 -4.19 -11.75 27.93
N HIS A 75 -4.03 -10.59 27.29
CA HIS A 75 -4.40 -10.40 25.89
C HIS A 75 -3.71 -11.40 24.93
N VAL A 76 -2.45 -11.74 25.19
CA VAL A 76 -1.69 -12.65 24.31
C VAL A 76 -1.87 -14.13 24.69
N LYS A 77 -2.05 -14.46 25.97
CA LYS A 77 -2.06 -15.84 26.46
C LYS A 77 -3.45 -16.40 26.75
N HIS A 78 -4.45 -15.54 26.97
CA HIS A 78 -5.80 -15.93 27.37
C HIS A 78 -6.83 -15.44 26.34
N ASN A 79 -6.47 -15.48 25.05
CA ASN A 79 -7.41 -15.16 23.97
C ASN A 79 -8.32 -16.35 23.70
N VAL A 80 -9.56 -16.29 24.19
CA VAL A 80 -10.60 -17.30 23.99
C VAL A 80 -11.46 -16.93 22.78
N LEU A 81 -11.66 -17.89 21.89
CA LEU A 81 -12.48 -17.79 20.69
C LEU A 81 -13.71 -18.67 20.86
N GLN A 82 -14.89 -18.14 20.56
CA GLN A 82 -16.11 -18.93 20.46
C GLN A 82 -16.40 -19.23 18.99
N PHE A 83 -16.51 -20.51 18.64
CA PHE A 83 -16.86 -20.95 17.30
C PHE A 83 -17.76 -22.18 17.40
N ASP A 84 -18.91 -22.14 16.74
CA ASP A 84 -19.88 -23.24 16.71
C ASP A 84 -20.28 -23.74 18.12
N GLY A 85 -20.59 -22.79 19.02
CA GLY A 85 -20.95 -23.07 20.41
C GLY A 85 -19.80 -23.53 21.31
N LYS A 86 -18.59 -23.75 20.77
CA LYS A 86 -17.43 -24.23 21.53
C LYS A 86 -16.43 -23.12 21.80
N PHE A 87 -15.75 -23.22 22.94
CA PHE A 87 -14.68 -22.31 23.33
C PHE A 87 -13.30 -22.91 23.00
N PHE A 88 -12.42 -22.08 22.47
CA PHE A 88 -11.06 -22.45 22.11
C PHE A 88 -10.07 -21.43 22.63
N LEU A 89 -8.97 -21.90 23.21
CA LEU A 89 -7.88 -21.03 23.61
C LEU A 89 -6.82 -20.94 22.50
N GLN A 90 -6.46 -19.72 22.09
CA GLN A 90 -5.38 -19.53 21.12
C GLN A 90 -4.03 -19.91 21.74
N GLY A 91 -3.45 -21.04 21.30
CA GLY A 91 -2.14 -21.51 21.79
C GLY A 91 -0.93 -20.84 21.12
N LEU A 92 -1.07 -20.40 19.86
CA LEU A 92 0.04 -19.87 19.06
C LEU A 92 -0.33 -18.54 18.36
N GLY A 93 0.61 -17.60 18.43
CA GLY A 93 0.51 -16.29 17.77
C GLY A 93 -0.27 -15.26 18.57
N ILE A 94 -0.46 -14.10 17.95
CA ILE A 94 -1.29 -12.99 18.45
C ILE A 94 -2.61 -13.04 17.67
N SER A 95 -3.73 -12.63 18.25
CA SER A 95 -5.03 -12.63 17.56
C SER A 95 -5.08 -11.63 16.42
N GLN A 96 -5.72 -11.96 15.29
CA GLN A 96 -6.00 -10.98 14.23
C GLN A 96 -7.20 -10.10 14.61
N GLY A 97 -7.20 -8.84 14.19
CA GLY A 97 -8.28 -7.90 14.51
C GLY A 97 -8.18 -7.24 15.89
N GLY A 98 -7.27 -7.69 16.74
CA GLY A 98 -6.95 -7.02 18.00
C GLY A 98 -6.29 -5.65 17.78
N ILE A 99 -6.67 -4.67 18.60
CA ILE A 99 -6.16 -3.28 18.51
C ILE A 99 -4.64 -3.23 18.69
N LEU A 100 -4.07 -4.13 19.51
CA LEU A 100 -2.64 -4.17 19.82
C LEU A 100 -1.84 -5.10 18.89
N SER A 101 -2.50 -5.89 18.05
CA SER A 101 -1.85 -6.99 17.34
C SER A 101 -0.73 -6.55 16.42
N SER A 102 -0.93 -5.45 15.66
CA SER A 102 0.10 -4.91 14.77
C SER A 102 1.30 -4.33 15.54
N LEU A 103 1.08 -3.74 16.72
CA LEU A 103 2.15 -3.21 17.55
C LEU A 103 2.98 -4.33 18.17
N LEU A 104 2.31 -5.33 18.75
CA LEU A 104 2.97 -6.50 19.34
C LEU A 104 3.76 -7.29 18.28
N CYS A 105 3.21 -7.45 17.07
CA CYS A 105 3.91 -8.04 15.94
C CYS A 105 5.16 -7.23 15.57
N SER A 106 5.05 -5.90 15.54
CA SER A 106 6.18 -5.02 15.25
C SER A 106 7.27 -5.09 16.33
N LEU A 107 6.89 -5.19 17.61
CA LEU A 107 7.82 -5.38 18.74
C LEU A 107 8.56 -6.73 18.65
N TYR A 108 7.81 -7.79 18.33
CA TYR A 108 8.36 -9.14 18.20
C TYR A 108 9.42 -9.21 17.08
N TYR A 109 9.09 -8.72 15.89
CA TYR A 109 10.05 -8.67 14.78
C TYR A 109 11.15 -7.63 14.98
N GLY A 110 10.89 -6.54 15.70
CA GLY A 110 11.94 -5.59 16.09
C GLY A 110 12.97 -6.21 17.05
N HIS A 111 12.61 -7.23 17.83
CA HIS A 111 13.56 -8.02 18.59
C HIS A 111 14.36 -8.96 17.66
N LEU A 112 13.70 -9.65 16.72
CA LEU A 112 14.38 -10.47 15.72
C LEU A 112 15.43 -9.68 14.92
N GLU A 113 15.07 -8.46 14.49
CA GLU A 113 15.95 -7.58 13.73
C GLU A 113 17.23 -7.27 14.52
N ARG A 114 17.07 -6.73 15.73
CA ARG A 114 18.19 -6.31 16.58
C ARG A 114 19.11 -7.44 17.01
N HIS A 115 18.55 -8.63 17.27
CA HIS A 115 19.31 -9.73 17.89
C HIS A 115 19.77 -10.80 16.89
N VAL A 116 19.22 -10.83 15.68
CA VAL A 116 19.57 -11.86 14.69
C VAL A 116 19.97 -11.29 13.34
N ILE A 117 19.22 -10.32 12.81
CA ILE A 117 19.47 -9.75 11.49
C ILE A 117 20.64 -8.76 11.54
N ASP A 118 20.67 -7.85 12.50
CA ASP A 118 21.75 -6.87 12.63
C ASP A 118 23.11 -7.54 12.87
N PRO A 119 23.24 -8.53 13.78
CA PRO A 119 24.51 -9.24 13.96
C PRO A 119 24.94 -10.03 12.73
N PHE A 120 23.98 -10.54 11.92
CA PHE A 120 24.28 -11.23 10.67
C PHE A 120 24.95 -10.29 9.66
N PHE A 121 24.50 -9.04 9.54
CA PHE A 121 25.13 -8.07 8.65
C PHE A 121 26.52 -7.65 9.16
N ARG A 122 26.70 -7.43 10.47
CA ARG A 122 28.01 -7.07 11.05
C ARG A 122 29.08 -8.14 10.77
N LYS A 123 28.77 -9.41 11.03
CA LYS A 123 29.70 -10.53 10.75
C LYS A 123 30.07 -10.65 9.27
N THR A 124 29.12 -10.36 8.38
CA THR A 124 29.35 -10.41 6.92
C THR A 124 30.28 -9.29 6.45
N LEU A 125 30.26 -8.12 7.12
CA LEU A 125 31.18 -7.01 6.85
C LEU A 125 32.59 -7.32 7.35
N GLU A 126 32.72 -7.85 8.56
CA GLU A 126 34.00 -8.21 9.19
C GLU A 126 34.72 -9.33 8.42
N SER A 127 33.98 -10.33 7.96
CA SER A 127 34.54 -11.47 7.19
C SER A 127 34.94 -11.11 5.76
N GLY A 128 34.59 -9.91 5.28
CA GLY A 128 34.97 -9.38 3.97
C GLY A 128 36.28 -8.58 3.99
N SER A 129 36.75 -8.17 5.18
CA SER A 129 38.02 -7.45 5.39
C SER A 129 39.05 -8.41 5.96
N CYS A 130 39.71 -9.19 5.09
CA CYS A 130 40.86 -10.00 5.49
C CYS A 130 41.97 -9.85 4.45
N LYS A 131 43.04 -9.15 4.89
CA LYS A 131 44.40 -9.01 4.37
C LYS A 131 44.70 -7.86 3.41
N GLU A 132 45.09 -6.72 3.99
CA GLU A 132 46.37 -6.09 3.63
C GLU A 132 47.02 -5.48 4.88
N ASN A 133 48.33 -5.71 5.00
CA ASN A 133 49.13 -5.42 6.18
C ASN A 133 49.43 -3.91 6.31
N ASN A 134 49.63 -3.46 7.55
CA ASN A 134 50.30 -2.23 7.97
C ASN A 134 50.98 -1.38 6.87
N SER A 135 50.42 -0.20 6.55
CA SER A 135 51.17 1.07 6.47
C SER A 135 50.29 2.22 5.95
N VAL A 136 50.37 3.35 6.66
CA VAL A 136 50.14 4.74 6.21
C VAL A 136 48.74 5.14 5.70
N GLN A 137 48.17 6.11 6.41
CA GLN A 137 47.07 7.00 6.00
C GLN A 137 47.09 7.34 4.51
N SER A 138 46.00 7.02 3.82
CA SER A 138 45.59 7.75 2.62
C SER A 138 44.06 7.82 2.53
N ASN A 139 43.57 9.04 2.33
CA ASN A 139 42.17 9.36 2.07
C ASN A 139 41.78 8.86 0.68
N SER A 140 41.01 7.77 0.57
CA SER A 140 40.30 7.42 -0.67
C SER A 140 39.19 6.37 -0.43
N GLY A 141 37.94 6.84 -0.31
CA GLY A 141 36.73 6.21 -0.88
C GLY A 141 36.49 4.70 -0.74
N ASP A 142 36.83 4.06 0.38
CA ASP A 142 36.63 2.62 0.55
C ASP A 142 35.13 2.30 0.65
N SER A 143 34.56 1.77 -0.45
CA SER A 143 33.12 1.60 -0.64
C SER A 143 32.60 0.37 0.11
N SER A 144 32.49 0.50 1.44
CA SER A 144 31.78 -0.45 2.28
C SER A 144 30.41 -0.80 1.67
N PRO A 145 30.00 -2.08 1.62
CA PRO A 145 28.76 -2.46 0.97
C PRO A 145 27.58 -1.83 1.72
N CYS A 146 26.86 -0.97 1.01
CA CYS A 146 25.73 -0.21 1.54
C CYS A 146 24.44 -0.99 1.25
N TYR A 147 23.60 -1.10 2.28
CA TYR A 147 22.30 -1.75 2.17
C TYR A 147 21.19 -0.94 2.83
N LEU A 148 19.97 -1.17 2.37
CA LEU A 148 18.75 -0.69 3.00
C LEU A 148 17.85 -1.89 3.27
N LEU A 149 17.46 -2.07 4.53
CA LEU A 149 16.44 -3.02 4.94
C LEU A 149 15.20 -2.24 5.39
N MET A 150 14.07 -2.50 4.74
CA MET A 150 12.76 -1.99 5.14
C MET A 150 11.85 -3.17 5.48
N ARG A 151 11.09 -3.04 6.58
CA ARG A 151 10.06 -4.00 6.97
C ARG A 151 8.74 -3.28 7.17
N PHE A 152 7.68 -3.84 6.59
CA PHE A 152 6.32 -3.46 6.91
C PHE A 152 5.57 -4.68 7.43
N ILE A 153 5.42 -4.76 8.76
CA ILE A 153 4.87 -5.94 9.46
C ILE A 153 5.64 -7.21 9.09
N ASP A 154 5.15 -7.98 8.12
CA ASP A 154 5.65 -9.26 7.63
C ASP A 154 6.36 -9.18 6.27
N ASP A 155 6.34 -8.01 5.63
CA ASP A 155 6.94 -7.78 4.32
C ASP A 155 8.34 -7.18 4.48
N PHE A 156 9.38 -7.92 4.08
CA PHE A 156 10.75 -7.44 4.03
C PHE A 156 11.13 -7.01 2.62
N PHE A 157 11.73 -5.83 2.50
CA PHE A 157 12.31 -5.31 1.28
C PHE A 157 13.75 -4.91 1.52
N PHE A 158 14.65 -5.53 0.78
CA PHE A 158 16.10 -5.38 0.94
C PHE A 158 16.73 -4.87 -0.35
N ILE A 159 17.60 -3.89 -0.20
CA ILE A 159 18.38 -3.26 -1.29
C ILE A 159 19.84 -3.36 -0.92
N SER A 160 20.70 -3.76 -1.85
CA SER A 160 22.15 -3.75 -1.67
C SER A 160 22.89 -3.41 -2.96
N ASN A 161 24.08 -2.84 -2.82
CA ASN A 161 25.05 -2.69 -3.91
C ASN A 161 25.94 -3.92 -4.11
N SER A 162 25.84 -4.95 -3.26
CA SER A 162 26.67 -6.16 -3.30
C SER A 162 25.85 -7.43 -3.55
N LYS A 163 26.14 -8.14 -4.65
CA LYS A 163 25.47 -9.42 -4.99
C LYS A 163 25.70 -10.47 -3.93
N LYS A 164 26.91 -10.57 -3.41
CA LYS A 164 27.27 -11.49 -2.34
C LYS A 164 26.45 -11.22 -1.08
N GLN A 165 26.28 -9.95 -0.69
CA GLN A 165 25.48 -9.59 0.48
C GLN A 165 23.99 -9.89 0.27
N ALA A 166 23.44 -9.51 -0.89
CA ALA A 166 22.05 -9.79 -1.23
C ALA A 166 21.73 -11.29 -1.29
N ALA A 167 22.59 -12.09 -1.94
CA ALA A 167 22.43 -13.54 -2.03
C ALA A 167 22.58 -14.22 -0.67
N SER A 168 23.54 -13.79 0.15
CA SER A 168 23.72 -14.31 1.51
C SER A 168 22.49 -14.04 2.38
N PHE A 169 21.97 -12.81 2.36
CA PHE A 169 20.78 -12.45 3.13
C PHE A 169 19.51 -13.13 2.59
N PHE A 170 19.36 -13.25 1.27
CA PHE A 170 18.29 -14.02 0.64
C PHE A 170 18.26 -15.45 1.18
N SER A 171 19.40 -16.15 1.16
CA SER A 171 19.53 -17.51 1.67
C SER A 171 19.24 -17.58 3.17
N ARG A 172 19.69 -16.59 3.93
CA ARG A 172 19.40 -16.50 5.37
C ARG A 172 17.91 -16.35 5.64
N LEU A 173 17.20 -15.50 4.88
CA LEU A 173 15.75 -15.33 4.97
C LEU A 173 15.03 -16.60 4.57
N LYS A 174 15.39 -17.23 3.44
CA LYS A 174 14.76 -18.47 2.94
C LYS A 174 14.74 -19.58 4.00
N ARG A 175 15.79 -19.71 4.81
CA ARG A 175 15.85 -20.67 5.93
C ARG A 175 14.91 -20.34 7.10
N GLY A 176 14.39 -19.12 7.18
CA GLY A 176 13.56 -18.63 8.28
C GLY A 176 14.33 -18.45 9.60
N PHE A 177 13.60 -18.08 10.65
CA PHE A 177 14.10 -17.88 12.00
C PHE A 177 13.31 -18.75 12.98
N ARG A 178 13.71 -20.03 13.09
CA ARG A 178 13.01 -21.04 13.90
C ARG A 178 12.82 -20.62 15.37
N GLY A 179 13.83 -20.01 15.98
CA GLY A 179 13.72 -19.50 17.36
C GLY A 179 12.69 -18.38 17.54
N TYR A 180 12.18 -17.82 16.44
CA TYR A 180 11.12 -16.80 16.41
C TYR A 180 9.84 -17.32 15.76
N ASN A 181 9.69 -18.64 15.56
CA ASN A 181 8.56 -19.24 14.82
C ASN A 181 8.26 -18.50 13.49
N CYS A 182 9.31 -17.97 12.87
CA CYS A 182 9.22 -17.11 11.70
C CYS A 182 9.67 -17.90 10.49
N TYR A 183 8.72 -18.22 9.62
CA TYR A 183 8.93 -19.00 8.42
C TYR A 183 8.69 -18.09 7.22
N MET A 184 9.35 -18.33 6.09
CA MET A 184 9.16 -17.48 4.92
C MET A 184 8.32 -18.17 3.86
N ASN A 185 7.49 -17.41 3.15
CA ASN A 185 6.67 -17.96 2.08
C ASN A 185 7.46 -18.02 0.78
N GLU A 186 7.98 -19.20 0.45
CA GLU A 186 8.82 -19.43 -0.73
C GLU A 186 8.18 -18.93 -2.04
N LYS A 187 6.86 -19.08 -2.19
CA LYS A 187 6.11 -18.60 -3.37
C LYS A 187 6.05 -17.07 -3.48
N LYS A 188 6.47 -16.36 -2.44
CA LYS A 188 6.41 -14.91 -2.32
C LYS A 188 7.79 -14.25 -2.29
N PHE A 189 8.86 -15.01 -2.52
CA PHE A 189 10.19 -14.47 -2.80
C PHE A 189 10.21 -13.87 -4.22
N GLY A 190 10.83 -12.71 -4.37
CA GLY A 190 11.20 -12.15 -5.68
C GLY A 190 12.54 -11.41 -5.60
N ALA A 191 13.50 -11.78 -6.45
CA ALA A 191 14.83 -11.17 -6.53
C ALA A 191 15.11 -10.75 -7.98
N ASN A 192 15.85 -9.65 -8.18
CA ASN A 192 16.28 -9.20 -9.52
C ASN A 192 17.65 -9.73 -9.93
N PHE A 193 18.08 -10.82 -9.30
CA PHE A 193 19.35 -11.46 -9.54
C PHE A 193 19.22 -12.96 -9.40
N ASP A 194 20.08 -13.68 -10.12
CA ASP A 194 20.21 -15.12 -9.98
C ASP A 194 20.81 -15.42 -8.61
N ALA A 195 19.96 -15.78 -7.67
CA ALA A 195 20.37 -16.42 -6.44
C ALA A 195 20.71 -17.88 -6.79
N GLU A 196 21.97 -18.25 -6.65
CA GLU A 196 22.65 -19.48 -7.16
C GLU A 196 22.00 -20.84 -6.82
N GLN A 197 20.83 -20.87 -6.16
CA GLN A 197 20.14 -22.09 -5.74
C GLN A 197 18.61 -22.04 -5.94
N THR A 198 18.09 -21.24 -6.86
CA THR A 198 16.65 -21.26 -7.17
C THR A 198 16.43 -21.18 -8.69
N PRO A 199 15.73 -22.15 -9.31
CA PRO A 199 15.41 -22.07 -10.73
C PRO A 199 14.64 -20.78 -11.01
N ALA A 200 15.02 -20.07 -12.09
CA ALA A 200 14.49 -18.77 -12.49
C ALA A 200 12.94 -18.72 -12.57
N SER A 201 12.30 -19.88 -12.74
CA SER A 201 10.84 -20.07 -12.78
C SER A 201 10.10 -19.91 -11.44
N SER A 202 10.82 -19.72 -10.32
CA SER A 202 10.23 -19.67 -8.96
C SER A 202 10.22 -18.27 -8.32
N LEU A 203 10.91 -17.29 -8.90
CA LEU A 203 10.96 -15.90 -8.42
C LEU A 203 9.76 -15.08 -8.97
N ASN A 204 8.56 -15.45 -8.52
CA ASN A 204 7.26 -15.08 -9.10
C ASN A 204 6.81 -13.61 -8.97
N ARG A 205 7.68 -12.62 -8.70
CA ARG A 205 7.22 -11.26 -8.34
C ARG A 205 7.95 -10.08 -8.93
N ILE A 206 8.92 -10.32 -9.80
CA ILE A 206 9.35 -9.23 -10.66
C ILE A 206 8.28 -9.03 -11.71
N TYR A 207 7.61 -7.89 -11.63
CA TYR A 207 6.75 -7.48 -12.71
C TYR A 207 7.66 -7.04 -13.87
N VAL A 208 7.69 -7.85 -14.92
CA VAL A 208 8.41 -7.54 -16.15
C VAL A 208 7.46 -6.79 -17.07
N GLY A 209 7.89 -5.60 -17.52
CA GLY A 209 7.21 -4.83 -18.55
C GLY A 209 7.10 -5.62 -19.86
N LYS A 210 6.23 -5.18 -20.75
CA LYS A 210 6.04 -5.85 -22.05
C LYS A 210 7.32 -5.86 -22.92
N ASP A 211 8.22 -4.93 -22.69
CA ASP A 211 9.51 -4.80 -23.38
C ASP A 211 10.55 -5.82 -22.91
N SER A 212 10.23 -6.66 -21.91
CA SER A 212 11.12 -7.65 -21.27
C SER A 212 12.38 -7.07 -20.60
N ALA A 213 12.73 -5.81 -20.89
CA ALA A 213 13.87 -5.08 -20.36
C ALA A 213 13.52 -4.32 -19.08
N THR A 214 12.29 -3.82 -18.94
CA THR A 214 11.90 -3.07 -17.75
C THR A 214 11.40 -4.03 -16.67
N SER A 215 11.97 -3.98 -15.48
CA SER A 215 11.58 -4.81 -14.35
C SER A 215 11.23 -3.98 -13.12
N PHE A 216 10.21 -4.42 -12.37
CA PHE A 216 9.75 -3.76 -11.17
C PHE A 216 9.64 -4.72 -9.98
N VAL A 217 10.04 -4.25 -8.81
CA VAL A 217 9.72 -4.88 -7.54
C VAL A 217 8.38 -4.37 -7.04
N GLN A 218 7.51 -5.30 -6.65
CA GLN A 218 6.23 -4.98 -6.03
C GLN A 218 6.36 -4.98 -4.49
N TRP A 219 6.15 -3.82 -3.85
CA TRP A 219 6.21 -3.72 -2.40
C TRP A 219 5.15 -2.77 -1.84
N SER A 220 4.31 -3.25 -0.91
CA SER A 220 3.32 -2.42 -0.20
C SER A 220 2.42 -1.55 -1.10
N GLY A 221 2.07 -2.04 -2.29
CA GLY A 221 1.24 -1.30 -3.26
C GLY A 221 2.02 -0.30 -4.13
N LEU A 222 3.35 -0.42 -4.17
CA LEU A 222 4.27 0.33 -5.02
C LEU A 222 4.93 -0.62 -6.04
N LEU A 223 5.24 -0.06 -7.21
CA LEU A 223 6.15 -0.65 -8.20
C LEU A 223 7.43 0.19 -8.18
N ILE A 224 8.56 -0.45 -7.90
CA ILE A 224 9.86 0.21 -7.85
C ILE A 224 10.67 -0.32 -9.03
N ASN A 225 11.08 0.56 -9.94
CA ASN A 225 11.88 0.17 -11.10
C ASN A 225 13.25 -0.33 -10.63
N CYS A 226 13.63 -1.56 -11.01
CA CYS A 226 14.88 -2.19 -10.57
C CYS A 226 16.15 -1.48 -11.06
N THR A 227 16.04 -0.68 -12.13
CA THR A 227 17.15 0.03 -12.75
C THR A 227 17.15 1.50 -12.36
N THR A 228 16.03 2.19 -12.52
CA THR A 228 15.94 3.65 -12.34
C THR A 228 15.54 4.06 -10.92
N MET A 229 15.05 3.13 -10.10
CA MET A 229 14.49 3.40 -8.76
C MET A 229 13.27 4.31 -8.73
N GLU A 230 12.70 4.61 -9.90
CA GLU A 230 11.47 5.36 -10.00
C GLU A 230 10.27 4.58 -9.43
N ILE A 231 9.33 5.31 -8.86
CA ILE A 231 8.23 4.77 -8.07
C ILE A 231 6.91 4.99 -8.79
N GLN A 232 6.20 3.89 -9.04
CA GLN A 232 4.85 3.89 -9.58
C GLN A 232 3.87 3.25 -8.60
N ALA A 233 2.58 3.55 -8.77
CA ALA A 233 1.54 2.91 -7.97
C ALA A 233 1.19 1.52 -8.54
N ASP A 234 1.12 0.51 -7.66
CA ASP A 234 0.69 -0.84 -8.07
C ASP A 234 -0.84 -0.94 -8.14
N TYR A 235 -1.35 -1.25 -9.32
CA TYR A 235 -2.76 -1.45 -9.62
C TYR A 235 -3.13 -2.91 -9.93
N THR A 236 -2.17 -3.84 -9.87
CA THR A 236 -2.37 -5.26 -10.22
C THR A 236 -3.45 -5.94 -9.39
N LYS A 237 -3.70 -5.46 -8.16
CA LYS A 237 -4.80 -5.93 -7.30
C LYS A 237 -6.19 -5.81 -7.92
N TYR A 238 -6.36 -5.00 -8.96
CA TYR A 238 -7.63 -4.83 -9.67
C TYR A 238 -7.81 -5.77 -10.87
N LEU A 239 -6.83 -6.62 -11.21
CA LEU A 239 -6.90 -7.46 -12.41
C LEU A 239 -7.82 -8.67 -12.26
N ASN A 240 -7.91 -9.24 -11.07
CA ASN A 240 -8.57 -10.53 -10.85
C ASN A 240 -10.08 -10.41 -10.57
N ASN A 241 -10.55 -9.23 -10.17
CA ASN A 241 -11.93 -8.99 -9.79
C ASN A 241 -12.52 -7.79 -10.53
N HIS A 242 -13.84 -7.78 -10.72
CA HIS A 242 -14.52 -6.61 -11.27
C HIS A 242 -14.36 -5.41 -10.33
N LEU A 243 -13.99 -4.24 -10.85
CA LEU A 243 -13.63 -3.05 -10.06
C LEU A 243 -14.75 -2.58 -9.12
N SER A 244 -16.01 -2.87 -9.47
CA SER A 244 -17.18 -2.58 -8.63
C SER A 244 -17.13 -3.23 -7.25
N SER A 245 -16.46 -4.37 -7.09
CA SER A 245 -16.29 -5.02 -5.77
C SER A 245 -15.45 -4.18 -4.80
N THR A 246 -14.76 -3.16 -5.29
CA THR A 246 -13.93 -2.24 -4.50
C THR A 246 -14.67 -0.97 -4.07
N LEU A 247 -15.98 -0.91 -4.33
CA LEU A 247 -16.80 0.28 -4.13
C LEU A 247 -17.98 -0.01 -3.19
N THR A 248 -18.23 0.90 -2.27
CA THR A 248 -19.50 0.98 -1.52
C THR A 248 -20.27 2.17 -2.06
N VAL A 249 -21.43 1.90 -2.68
CA VAL A 249 -22.33 2.92 -3.24
C VAL A 249 -23.37 3.25 -2.19
N CYS A 250 -23.44 4.54 -1.81
CA CYS A 250 -24.41 5.04 -0.86
C CYS A 250 -25.57 5.69 -1.63
N TRP A 251 -26.76 5.10 -1.49
CA TRP A 251 -27.99 5.51 -2.18
C TRP A 251 -28.78 6.55 -1.38
N GLN A 252 -28.63 6.52 -0.05
CA GLN A 252 -29.38 7.34 0.88
C GLN A 252 -28.81 8.77 0.99
N GLY A 253 -29.68 9.73 1.25
CA GLY A 253 -29.32 11.14 1.45
C GLY A 253 -28.99 11.86 0.14
N LYS A 254 -27.80 12.46 0.04
CA LYS A 254 -27.35 13.26 -1.12
C LYS A 254 -26.36 12.46 -1.98
N PRO A 255 -26.81 11.60 -2.92
CA PRO A 255 -25.94 10.67 -3.65
C PRO A 255 -24.85 11.36 -4.48
N GLY A 256 -25.15 12.55 -5.02
CA GLY A 256 -24.17 13.38 -5.74
C GLY A 256 -23.00 13.84 -4.86
N THR A 257 -23.31 14.29 -3.63
CA THR A 257 -22.28 14.64 -2.63
C THR A 257 -21.46 13.43 -2.23
N ARG A 258 -22.10 12.26 -2.04
CA ARG A 258 -21.40 11.01 -1.74
C ARG A 258 -20.47 10.57 -2.86
N LEU A 259 -20.89 10.71 -4.13
CA LEU A 259 -20.01 10.44 -5.28
C LEU A 259 -18.76 11.35 -5.25
N LYS A 260 -18.95 12.65 -5.03
CA LYS A 260 -17.86 13.62 -4.90
C LYS A 260 -16.90 13.25 -3.76
N GLU A 261 -17.42 12.86 -2.61
CA GLU A 261 -16.63 12.36 -1.48
C GLU A 261 -15.85 11.10 -1.87
N LYS A 262 -16.50 10.11 -2.48
CA LYS A 262 -15.89 8.84 -2.88
C LYS A 262 -14.74 9.03 -3.88
N MET A 263 -14.88 9.96 -4.82
CA MET A 263 -13.78 10.32 -5.73
C MET A 263 -12.58 10.90 -4.97
N ARG A 264 -12.82 11.80 -4.01
CA ARG A 264 -11.77 12.35 -3.15
C ARG A 264 -11.13 11.29 -2.26
N PHE A 265 -11.93 10.40 -1.66
CA PHE A 265 -11.44 9.30 -0.84
C PHE A 265 -10.51 8.37 -1.61
N PHE A 266 -10.81 8.11 -2.90
CA PHE A 266 -9.93 7.33 -3.75
C PHE A 266 -8.62 8.06 -4.08
N LEU A 267 -8.69 9.34 -4.45
CA LEU A 267 -7.51 10.12 -4.86
C LEU A 267 -6.61 10.51 -3.68
N ARG A 268 -7.18 10.73 -2.49
CA ARG A 268 -6.47 11.19 -1.29
C ARG A 268 -5.25 10.32 -0.93
N PRO A 269 -5.33 9.00 -0.77
CA PRO A 269 -4.14 8.19 -0.45
C PRO A 269 -3.10 8.19 -1.58
N LYS A 270 -3.49 8.49 -2.82
CA LYS A 270 -2.61 8.50 -4.00
C LYS A 270 -1.83 9.81 -4.19
N CYS A 271 -2.23 10.88 -3.50
CA CYS A 271 -1.51 12.16 -3.49
C CYS A 271 -0.26 12.11 -2.57
N HIS A 272 0.51 11.02 -2.56
CA HIS A 272 1.72 10.90 -1.73
C HIS A 272 2.95 11.47 -2.45
N PRO A 273 3.84 12.24 -1.79
CA PRO A 273 5.01 12.84 -2.43
C PRO A 273 5.92 11.88 -3.20
N LEU A 274 6.02 10.62 -2.76
CA LEU A 274 6.80 9.57 -3.43
C LEU A 274 6.52 9.43 -4.94
N PHE A 275 5.31 9.77 -5.41
CA PHE A 275 4.94 9.65 -6.83
C PHE A 275 5.23 10.92 -7.65
N PHE A 276 5.52 12.05 -7.01
CA PHE A 276 5.57 13.36 -7.65
C PHE A 276 6.87 14.14 -7.37
N ASP A 277 7.71 13.64 -6.47
CA ASP A 277 9.03 14.20 -6.22
C ASP A 277 9.95 13.97 -7.43
N SER A 278 10.43 15.08 -7.98
CA SER A 278 11.33 15.13 -9.13
C SER A 278 12.77 14.75 -8.78
N ASN A 279 13.09 14.59 -7.49
CA ASN A 279 14.32 13.95 -7.05
C ASN A 279 14.27 12.42 -7.21
N LEU A 280 13.07 11.84 -7.20
CA LEU A 280 12.86 10.38 -7.24
C LEU A 280 12.37 9.90 -8.60
N ASN A 281 11.60 10.73 -9.32
CA ASN A 281 10.92 10.34 -10.55
C ASN A 281 11.21 11.33 -11.67
N SER A 282 11.41 10.81 -12.88
CA SER A 282 11.46 11.62 -14.08
C SER A 282 10.14 12.36 -14.33
N ALA A 283 10.22 13.44 -15.12
CA ALA A 283 9.05 14.20 -15.53
C ALA A 283 7.98 13.33 -16.23
N ALA A 284 8.42 12.31 -16.98
CA ALA A 284 7.56 11.32 -17.64
C ALA A 284 6.82 10.45 -16.61
N VAL A 285 7.52 9.86 -15.64
CA VAL A 285 6.91 9.00 -14.61
C VAL A 285 5.98 9.77 -13.68
N VAL A 286 6.31 11.02 -13.32
CA VAL A 286 5.40 11.88 -12.53
C VAL A 286 4.05 12.05 -13.25
N ARG A 287 4.05 12.31 -14.56
CA ARG A 287 2.83 12.46 -15.36
C ARG A 287 2.11 11.13 -15.57
N LEU A 288 2.85 10.03 -15.76
CA LEU A 288 2.29 8.68 -15.86
C LEU A 288 1.54 8.30 -14.58
N ASN A 289 2.12 8.55 -13.41
CA ASN A 289 1.47 8.29 -12.11
C ASN A 289 0.12 9.02 -11.99
N ILE A 290 0.08 10.30 -12.37
CA ILE A 290 -1.14 11.11 -12.38
C ILE A 290 -2.17 10.51 -13.33
N TYR A 291 -1.75 10.18 -14.55
CA TYR A 291 -2.63 9.64 -15.58
C TYR A 291 -3.26 8.31 -15.15
N GLN A 292 -2.45 7.37 -14.67
CA GLN A 292 -2.90 6.07 -14.19
C GLN A 292 -3.87 6.21 -13.00
N MET A 293 -3.60 7.13 -12.06
CA MET A 293 -4.53 7.46 -10.97
C MET A 293 -5.88 7.93 -11.50
N PHE A 294 -5.89 8.79 -12.52
CA PHE A 294 -7.14 9.27 -13.13
C PHE A 294 -7.85 8.20 -13.96
N LEU A 295 -7.14 7.28 -14.61
CA LEU A 295 -7.76 6.14 -15.29
C LEU A 295 -8.57 5.29 -14.30
N ILE A 296 -7.97 4.90 -13.18
CA ILE A 296 -8.69 4.14 -12.14
C ILE A 296 -9.82 4.98 -11.53
N CYS A 297 -9.61 6.28 -11.31
CA CYS A 297 -10.65 7.18 -10.80
C CYS A 297 -11.85 7.21 -11.76
N ALA A 298 -11.61 7.31 -13.07
CA ALA A 298 -12.65 7.31 -14.09
C ALA A 298 -13.37 5.97 -14.19
N MET A 299 -12.66 4.84 -14.06
CA MET A 299 -13.28 3.51 -14.03
C MET A 299 -14.17 3.33 -12.79
N LYS A 300 -13.71 3.82 -11.62
CA LYS A 300 -14.51 3.83 -10.39
C LYS A 300 -15.71 4.75 -10.49
N PHE A 301 -15.56 5.93 -11.10
CA PHE A 301 -16.65 6.84 -11.41
C PHE A 301 -17.70 6.15 -12.30
N HIS A 302 -17.27 5.46 -13.37
CA HIS A 302 -18.17 4.70 -14.22
C HIS A 302 -18.98 3.66 -13.43
N CYS A 303 -18.29 2.82 -12.64
CA CYS A 303 -18.94 1.82 -11.80
C CYS A 303 -19.95 2.47 -10.85
N TYR A 304 -19.56 3.55 -10.17
CA TYR A 304 -20.42 4.24 -9.22
C TYR A 304 -21.67 4.82 -9.90
N ILE A 305 -21.52 5.52 -11.03
CA ILE A 305 -22.65 6.06 -11.80
C ILE A 305 -23.56 4.95 -12.33
N ARG A 306 -22.99 3.85 -12.83
CA ARG A 306 -23.77 2.70 -13.29
C ARG A 306 -24.63 2.14 -12.17
N HIS A 307 -24.07 1.95 -10.97
CA HIS A 307 -24.85 1.54 -9.82
C HIS A 307 -25.91 2.60 -9.49
N LEU A 308 -25.51 3.86 -9.31
CA LEU A 308 -26.42 4.94 -8.93
C LEU A 308 -27.60 5.13 -9.90
N SER A 309 -27.42 4.82 -11.18
CA SER A 309 -28.46 4.97 -12.21
C SER A 309 -29.71 4.11 -11.98
N PHE A 310 -29.64 3.08 -11.14
CA PHE A 310 -30.82 2.31 -10.72
C PHE A 310 -31.75 3.11 -9.79
N VAL A 311 -31.24 4.15 -9.12
CA VAL A 311 -31.97 4.93 -8.12
C VAL A 311 -32.15 6.39 -8.54
N CYS A 312 -31.11 7.02 -9.09
CA CYS A 312 -31.22 8.41 -9.57
C CYS A 312 -30.29 8.68 -10.75
N LYS A 313 -30.69 9.61 -11.61
CA LYS A 313 -29.88 10.08 -12.73
C LYS A 313 -29.27 11.43 -12.37
N LEU A 314 -27.94 11.49 -12.34
CA LEU A 314 -27.23 12.75 -12.14
C LEU A 314 -27.15 13.51 -13.46
N ASP A 315 -27.31 14.83 -13.37
CA ASP A 315 -27.13 15.73 -14.50
C ASP A 315 -25.69 15.68 -15.04
N LYS A 316 -25.54 15.89 -16.36
CA LYS A 316 -24.25 15.85 -17.06
C LYS A 316 -23.32 16.98 -16.63
N GLN A 317 -23.86 18.17 -16.39
CA GLN A 317 -23.07 19.32 -15.96
C GLN A 317 -22.63 19.13 -14.51
N TYR A 318 -23.51 18.58 -13.67
CA TYR A 318 -23.16 18.20 -12.31
C TYR A 318 -22.06 17.12 -12.25
N CYS A 319 -22.16 16.07 -13.08
CA CYS A 319 -21.09 15.07 -13.20
C CYS A 319 -19.75 15.70 -13.68
N SER A 320 -19.82 16.57 -14.68
CA SER A 320 -18.65 17.30 -15.21
C SER A 320 -17.99 18.17 -14.13
N ASP A 321 -18.79 18.86 -13.32
CA ASP A 321 -18.32 19.66 -12.18
C ASP A 321 -17.67 18.80 -11.08
N ILE A 322 -18.24 17.64 -10.76
CA ILE A 322 -17.63 16.69 -9.81
C ILE A 322 -16.24 16.23 -10.31
N ILE A 323 -16.12 15.91 -11.59
CA ILE A 323 -14.86 15.48 -12.20
C ILE A 323 -13.84 16.61 -12.08
N GLU A 324 -14.16 17.81 -12.55
CA GLU A 324 -13.27 18.97 -12.51
C GLU A 324 -12.83 19.33 -11.09
N LYS A 325 -13.76 19.34 -10.13
CA LYS A 325 -13.46 19.55 -8.71
C LYS A 325 -12.54 18.46 -8.14
N SER A 326 -12.61 17.23 -8.65
CA SER A 326 -11.73 16.14 -8.24
C SER A 326 -10.32 16.29 -8.83
N LEU A 327 -10.18 16.76 -10.07
CA LEU A 327 -8.87 17.07 -10.67
C LEU A 327 -8.18 18.20 -9.90
N ARG A 328 -8.92 19.30 -9.64
CA ARG A 328 -8.43 20.44 -8.85
C ARG A 328 -8.06 20.02 -7.42
N TYR A 329 -8.88 19.17 -6.79
CA TYR A 329 -8.59 18.63 -5.46
C TYR A 329 -7.26 17.89 -5.43
N MET A 330 -7.00 17.00 -6.39
CA MET A 330 -5.76 16.24 -6.46
C MET A 330 -4.55 17.18 -6.60
N HIS A 331 -4.59 18.15 -7.53
CA HIS A 331 -3.49 19.11 -7.69
C HIS A 331 -3.17 19.87 -6.39
N LEU A 332 -4.20 20.41 -5.73
CA LEU A 332 -4.04 21.15 -4.47
C LEU A 332 -3.50 20.25 -3.35
N LEU A 333 -3.98 19.02 -3.24
CA LEU A 333 -3.54 18.09 -2.21
C LEU A 333 -2.09 17.64 -2.43
N ILE A 334 -1.69 17.39 -3.68
CA ILE A 334 -0.28 17.09 -4.03
C ILE A 334 0.59 18.26 -3.60
N LYS A 335 0.29 19.49 -4.03
CA LYS A 335 1.07 20.68 -3.67
C LYS A 335 1.19 20.84 -2.15
N ARG A 336 0.09 20.67 -1.41
CA ARG A 336 0.07 20.76 0.05
C ARG A 336 0.97 19.70 0.70
N ARG A 337 0.91 18.45 0.24
CA ARG A 337 1.68 17.34 0.83
C ARG A 337 3.16 17.38 0.48
N MET A 338 3.49 17.82 -0.74
CA MET A 338 4.88 18.09 -1.11
C MET A 338 5.49 19.15 -0.20
N HIS A 339 4.76 20.24 0.07
CA HIS A 339 5.22 21.30 0.95
C HIS A 339 5.30 20.88 2.43
N SER A 340 4.36 20.07 2.92
CA SER A 340 4.35 19.66 4.33
C SER A 340 5.35 18.55 4.67
N MET A 341 5.88 17.85 3.66
CA MET A 341 6.82 16.77 3.88
C MET A 341 8.21 17.33 4.19
N ARG A 342 8.70 17.07 5.39
CA ARG A 342 10.06 17.39 5.83
C ARG A 342 10.83 16.08 5.97
N LEU A 343 11.82 15.83 5.10
CA LEU A 343 12.67 14.64 5.11
C LEU A 343 14.05 15.04 5.65
N ASN A 344 14.25 14.90 6.96
CA ASN A 344 15.43 15.39 7.66
C ASN A 344 15.74 16.87 7.30
N SER A 345 16.83 17.46 7.80
CA SER A 345 17.13 18.88 7.57
C SER A 345 17.59 19.18 6.12
N SER A 346 18.00 18.17 5.34
CA SER A 346 18.71 18.35 4.07
C SER A 346 17.92 18.05 2.79
N ILE A 347 16.84 17.27 2.83
CA ILE A 347 16.13 16.82 1.62
C ILE A 347 14.72 17.41 1.59
N ARG A 348 14.43 18.21 0.56
CA ARG A 348 13.09 18.73 0.29
C ARG A 348 12.59 18.18 -1.04
N PRO A 349 11.35 17.65 -1.08
CA PRO A 349 10.81 17.11 -2.31
C PRO A 349 10.53 18.24 -3.31
N ILE A 350 10.84 18.01 -4.59
CA ILE A 350 10.71 19.01 -5.65
C ILE A 350 9.51 18.64 -6.52
N LEU A 351 8.55 19.54 -6.68
CA LEU A 351 7.38 19.33 -7.53
C LEU A 351 7.49 20.13 -8.84
N LYS A 352 7.90 19.48 -9.93
CA LYS A 352 7.90 20.05 -11.30
C LYS A 352 6.63 19.65 -12.07
N LEU A 353 5.48 20.11 -11.61
CA LEU A 353 4.16 19.79 -12.17
C LEU A 353 3.23 20.99 -12.21
N LYS A 354 2.72 21.35 -13.40
CA LYS A 354 1.80 22.48 -13.57
C LYS A 354 0.35 22.05 -13.36
N LYS A 355 -0.48 22.95 -12.82
CA LYS A 355 -1.92 22.74 -12.64
C LYS A 355 -2.63 22.23 -13.91
N GLY A 356 -2.36 22.91 -15.03
CA GLY A 356 -2.98 22.56 -16.31
C GLY A 356 -2.60 21.17 -16.82
N GLU A 357 -1.43 20.63 -16.45
CA GLU A 357 -1.06 19.25 -16.81
C GLU A 357 -1.93 18.24 -16.06
N VAL A 358 -2.19 18.47 -14.77
CA VAL A 358 -3.08 17.63 -13.97
C VAL A 358 -4.51 17.64 -14.53
N GLU A 359 -5.02 18.83 -14.86
CA GLU A 359 -6.35 18.98 -15.45
C GLU A 359 -6.45 18.29 -16.82
N TRP A 360 -5.47 18.50 -17.69
CA TRP A 360 -5.43 17.87 -19.01
C TRP A 360 -5.34 16.34 -18.94
N LEU A 361 -4.42 15.79 -18.14
CA LEU A 361 -4.29 14.34 -17.94
C LEU A 361 -5.56 13.74 -17.35
N GLY A 362 -6.22 14.45 -16.42
CA GLY A 362 -7.49 14.05 -15.86
C GLY A 362 -8.60 13.99 -16.90
N PHE A 363 -8.83 15.07 -17.65
CA PHE A 363 -9.84 15.06 -18.71
C PHE A 363 -9.55 14.00 -19.77
N HIS A 364 -8.29 13.84 -20.18
CA HIS A 364 -7.89 12.80 -21.13
C HIS A 364 -8.25 11.41 -20.60
N ALA A 365 -7.86 11.07 -19.37
CA ALA A 365 -8.16 9.78 -18.76
C ALA A 365 -9.66 9.49 -18.68
N PHE A 366 -10.47 10.47 -18.24
CA PHE A 366 -11.92 10.34 -18.18
C PHE A 366 -12.55 10.14 -19.56
N VAL A 367 -12.11 10.90 -20.56
CA VAL A 367 -12.59 10.73 -21.95
C VAL A 367 -12.26 9.32 -22.47
N GLN A 368 -11.04 8.82 -22.26
CA GLN A 368 -10.65 7.50 -22.75
C GLN A 368 -11.44 6.37 -22.09
N VAL A 369 -11.63 6.42 -20.77
CA VAL A 369 -12.39 5.41 -20.02
C VAL A 369 -13.87 5.45 -20.39
N LEU A 370 -14.49 6.64 -20.43
CA LEU A 370 -15.92 6.76 -20.70
C LEU A 370 -16.26 6.51 -22.17
N LYS A 371 -15.31 6.72 -23.11
CA LYS A 371 -15.47 6.33 -24.52
C LYS A 371 -15.71 4.82 -24.67
N ARG A 372 -15.05 3.97 -23.87
CA ARG A 372 -15.31 2.51 -23.87
C ARG A 372 -16.70 2.12 -23.36
N LYS A 373 -17.41 3.07 -22.74
CA LYS A 373 -18.75 2.91 -22.14
C LYS A 373 -19.72 3.95 -22.69
N GLU A 374 -19.53 4.35 -23.94
CA GLU A 374 -20.20 5.48 -24.58
C GLU A 374 -21.73 5.39 -24.51
N SER A 375 -22.30 4.19 -24.67
CA SER A 375 -23.75 3.96 -24.58
C SER A 375 -24.37 4.48 -23.28
N ARG A 376 -23.63 4.44 -22.16
CA ARG A 376 -24.08 4.93 -20.85
C ARG A 376 -23.72 6.39 -20.56
N HIS A 377 -22.80 6.97 -21.33
CA HIS A 377 -22.24 8.30 -21.09
C HIS A 377 -22.43 9.27 -22.26
N LYS A 378 -23.39 9.01 -23.16
CA LYS A 378 -23.68 9.81 -24.37
C LYS A 378 -23.80 11.32 -24.12
N ASN A 379 -24.33 11.71 -22.96
CA ASN A 379 -24.55 13.12 -22.62
C ASN A 379 -23.34 13.78 -21.94
N LEU A 380 -22.57 13.02 -21.15
CA LEU A 380 -21.41 13.53 -20.40
C LEU A 380 -20.16 13.58 -21.28
N LEU A 381 -19.97 12.57 -22.14
CA LEU A 381 -18.76 12.43 -22.94
C LEU A 381 -18.51 13.62 -23.89
N PRO A 382 -19.51 14.20 -24.59
CA PRO A 382 -19.31 15.40 -25.41
C PRO A 382 -18.85 16.60 -24.58
N VAL A 383 -19.39 16.79 -23.36
CA VAL A 383 -19.00 17.88 -22.46
C VAL A 383 -17.53 17.74 -22.08
N LEU A 384 -17.08 16.54 -21.73
CA LEU A 384 -15.68 16.29 -21.38
C LEU A 384 -14.74 16.40 -22.59
N LYS A 385 -15.17 15.93 -23.77
CA LYS A 385 -14.42 16.10 -25.02
C LYS A 385 -14.26 17.58 -25.38
N SER A 386 -15.29 18.40 -25.20
CA SER A 386 -15.23 19.85 -25.41
C SER A 386 -14.21 20.50 -24.47
N LYS A 387 -14.28 20.22 -23.17
CA LYS A 387 -13.32 20.70 -22.16
C LYS A 387 -11.88 20.28 -22.46
N LEU A 388 -11.68 19.04 -22.93
CA LEU A 388 -10.36 18.54 -23.31
C LEU A 388 -9.83 19.28 -24.55
N ARG A 389 -10.65 19.46 -25.59
CA ARG A 389 -10.26 20.17 -26.82
C ARG A 389 -9.95 21.65 -26.58
N SER A 390 -10.73 22.31 -25.73
CA SER A 390 -10.52 23.72 -25.37
C SER A 390 -9.34 23.93 -24.42
N HIS A 391 -8.74 22.87 -23.88
CA HIS A 391 -7.62 22.98 -22.96
C HIS A 391 -6.35 23.37 -23.73
N ARG A 392 -5.65 24.42 -23.28
CA ARG A 392 -4.44 25.00 -23.92
C ARG A 392 -3.35 24.00 -24.30
N ILE A 393 -3.23 22.90 -23.56
CA ILE A 393 -2.22 21.85 -23.78
C ILE A 393 -2.55 20.99 -25.01
N SER A 394 -3.82 20.89 -25.40
CA SER A 394 -4.23 20.03 -26.52
C SER A 394 -3.65 20.45 -27.87
N GLY A 395 -3.22 21.71 -28.01
CA GLY A 395 -2.50 22.19 -29.20
C GLY A 395 -0.98 21.99 -29.16
N ASN A 396 -0.39 21.75 -27.98
CA ASN A 396 1.05 21.57 -27.81
C ASN A 396 1.34 20.61 -26.64
N VAL A 397 1.21 19.30 -26.92
CA VAL A 397 1.41 18.24 -25.93
C VAL A 397 2.89 17.91 -25.84
N SER A 398 3.49 18.09 -24.65
CA SER A 398 4.92 17.81 -24.42
C SER A 398 5.24 16.30 -24.55
N PRO A 399 6.51 15.92 -24.80
CA PRO A 399 6.92 14.52 -24.88
C PRO A 399 6.56 13.70 -23.63
N GLU A 400 6.68 14.30 -22.44
CA GLU A 400 6.38 13.63 -21.17
C GLU A 400 4.87 13.39 -20.99
N LEU A 401 4.03 14.29 -21.50
CA LEU A 401 2.59 14.10 -21.52
C LEU A 401 2.19 13.04 -22.55
N LYS A 402 2.82 13.03 -23.73
CA LYS A 402 2.62 11.98 -24.75
C LYS A 402 2.97 10.61 -24.18
N TYR A 403 4.13 10.49 -23.51
CA TYR A 403 4.53 9.27 -22.80
C TYR A 403 3.47 8.84 -21.79
N ALA A 404 2.99 9.76 -20.94
CA ALA A 404 2.02 9.42 -19.90
C ALA A 404 0.69 8.89 -20.47
N VAL A 405 0.20 9.45 -21.59
CA VAL A 405 -1.09 9.06 -22.17
C VAL A 405 -1.02 7.90 -23.15
N ASP A 406 0.18 7.46 -23.52
CA ASP A 406 0.40 6.28 -24.33
C ASP A 406 -0.30 5.06 -23.69
N ALA A 407 -1.10 4.36 -24.49
CA ALA A 407 -1.86 3.21 -24.03
C ALA A 407 -0.96 2.07 -23.56
N GLU A 408 0.25 1.94 -24.11
CA GLU A 408 1.19 0.88 -23.75
C GLU A 408 1.72 1.04 -22.32
N ASN A 409 2.01 2.28 -21.91
CA ASN A 409 2.47 2.62 -20.55
C ASN A 409 1.38 2.44 -19.47
N SER A 410 0.13 2.20 -19.87
CA SER A 410 -0.99 1.86 -18.98
C SER A 410 -1.70 0.57 -19.40
N SER A 411 -1.03 -0.30 -20.16
CA SER A 411 -1.64 -1.48 -20.79
C SER A 411 -2.30 -2.43 -19.79
N LEU A 412 -1.72 -2.61 -18.60
CA LEU A 412 -2.33 -3.41 -17.53
C LEU A 412 -3.67 -2.85 -17.04
N LEU A 413 -3.79 -1.53 -16.92
CA LEU A 413 -5.00 -0.91 -16.40
C LEU A 413 -6.18 -1.16 -17.35
N TRP A 414 -5.91 -1.27 -18.65
CA TRP A 414 -6.91 -1.58 -19.65
C TRP A 414 -7.43 -3.02 -19.62
N LYS A 415 -6.77 -3.92 -18.87
CA LYS A 415 -7.24 -5.30 -18.61
C LYS A 415 -8.19 -5.38 -17.42
N ILE A 416 -8.33 -4.31 -16.63
CA ILE A 416 -9.26 -4.27 -15.50
C ILE A 416 -10.69 -4.37 -16.00
N LYS A 417 -11.50 -5.23 -15.38
CA LYS A 417 -12.94 -5.34 -15.65
C LYS A 417 -13.68 -4.26 -14.86
N TYR A 418 -14.42 -3.38 -15.53
CA TYR A 418 -15.20 -2.28 -14.92
C TYR A 418 -16.48 -1.95 -15.70
#